data_AF-A0A7C4S9Z0-F1
#
_entry.id   AF-A0A7C4S9Z0-F1
#
_cell.length_a   1.000
_cell.length_b   1.000
_cell.length_c   1.000
_cell.angle_alpha   90.00
_cell.angle_beta   90.00
_cell.angle_gamma   90.00
#
_symmetry.space_group_name_H-M   'P 1'
#
loop_
_entity.id
_entity.type
_entity.pdbx_description
1 polymer ?
#
loop_
_entity_poly.entity_id
_entity_poly.type
_entity_poly.pdbx_seq_one_letter_code
_entity_poly.pdbx_strand_id
1 'polypeptide(L)'
;MSQPSLKVTIWRKNRGAISSRKTAVQTANERIIMRKTVLTALFGVAIFLSKGFLPTPIDKMLIAVQALFLALGALMANPLGAAKVSVIGAILTAILRPALAPLTIIFALVYGILTDLFVHVLRVKHSEKVVRTGRLVAATTISTAITGLLSYYFSAYVLRVMPLNPLLDTVILAGGILSGLIGGYLAAITWRKVVKNLVS
;
A
#
# COMPACT_ATOMS: atom_id res chain seq x y z
N MET A 1 -33.45 -59.78 -4.73
CA MET A 1 -33.40 -58.72 -3.70
C MET A 1 -32.14 -57.90 -3.93
N SER A 2 -32.24 -56.71 -4.54
CA SER A 2 -31.16 -55.72 -4.67
C SER A 2 -31.66 -54.56 -5.56
N GLN A 3 -32.11 -53.45 -4.96
CA GLN A 3 -32.52 -52.23 -5.68
C GLN A 3 -31.28 -51.37 -6.03
N PRO A 4 -30.85 -51.26 -7.31
CA PRO A 4 -29.67 -50.49 -7.70
C PRO A 4 -29.97 -49.04 -8.08
N SER A 5 -31.25 -48.65 -8.22
CA SER A 5 -31.65 -47.40 -8.89
C SER A 5 -31.54 -46.14 -8.04
N LEU A 6 -31.58 -46.24 -6.71
CA LEU A 6 -31.55 -45.07 -5.81
C LEU A 6 -30.15 -44.44 -5.68
N LYS A 7 -29.08 -45.24 -5.76
CA LYS A 7 -27.69 -44.72 -5.62
C LYS A 7 -27.27 -43.82 -6.79
N VAL A 8 -27.74 -44.11 -8.01
CA VAL A 8 -27.32 -43.36 -9.22
C VAL A 8 -27.92 -41.96 -9.24
N THR A 9 -29.17 -41.80 -8.79
CA THR A 9 -29.86 -40.50 -8.73
C THR A 9 -29.25 -39.57 -7.67
N ILE A 10 -28.91 -40.10 -6.50
CA ILE A 10 -28.24 -39.34 -5.42
C ILE A 10 -26.85 -38.89 -5.88
N TRP A 11 -26.12 -39.74 -6.61
CA TRP A 11 -24.77 -39.42 -7.09
C TRP A 11 -24.76 -38.34 -8.19
N ARG A 12 -25.74 -38.35 -9.10
CA ARG A 12 -25.91 -37.28 -10.11
C ARG A 12 -26.27 -35.93 -9.49
N LYS A 13 -27.17 -35.92 -8.50
CA LYS A 13 -27.57 -34.68 -7.79
C LYS A 13 -26.40 -34.03 -7.04
N ASN A 14 -25.53 -34.84 -6.42
CA ASN A 14 -24.35 -34.32 -5.70
C ASN A 14 -23.29 -33.72 -6.65
N ARG A 15 -23.08 -34.26 -7.86
CA ARG A 15 -22.13 -33.68 -8.82
C ARG A 15 -22.56 -32.31 -9.36
N GLY A 16 -23.85 -32.10 -9.58
CA GLY A 16 -24.39 -30.79 -9.96
C GLY A 16 -24.18 -29.73 -8.88
N ALA A 17 -24.43 -30.08 -7.62
CA ALA A 17 -24.21 -29.19 -6.48
C ALA A 17 -22.73 -28.83 -6.26
N ILE A 18 -21.80 -29.77 -6.51
CA ILE A 18 -20.35 -29.51 -6.42
C ILE A 18 -19.88 -28.58 -7.54
N SER A 19 -20.37 -28.76 -8.78
CA SER A 19 -20.05 -27.87 -9.90
C SER A 19 -20.54 -26.44 -9.65
N SER A 20 -21.78 -26.29 -9.19
CA SER A 20 -22.37 -24.98 -8.87
C SER A 20 -21.69 -24.28 -7.69
N ARG A 21 -21.17 -25.03 -6.71
CA ARG A 21 -20.33 -24.46 -5.63
C ARG A 21 -18.98 -23.98 -6.16
N LYS A 22 -18.33 -24.73 -7.05
CA LYS A 22 -17.05 -24.32 -7.64
C LYS A 22 -17.19 -23.02 -8.43
N THR A 23 -18.23 -22.88 -9.25
CA THR A 23 -18.47 -21.65 -10.03
C THR A 23 -18.83 -20.46 -9.13
N ALA A 24 -19.63 -20.67 -8.08
CA ALA A 24 -19.95 -19.61 -7.10
C ALA A 24 -18.70 -19.15 -6.30
N VAL A 25 -17.84 -20.08 -5.89
CA VAL A 25 -16.59 -19.75 -5.18
C VAL A 25 -15.61 -19.04 -6.11
N GLN A 26 -15.49 -19.48 -7.37
CA GLN A 26 -14.63 -18.84 -8.36
C GLN A 26 -15.05 -17.41 -8.66
N THR A 27 -16.35 -17.19 -8.93
CA THR A 27 -16.89 -15.85 -9.19
C THR A 27 -16.78 -14.91 -7.98
N ALA A 28 -16.94 -15.42 -6.76
CA ALA A 28 -16.69 -14.64 -5.55
C ALA A 28 -15.22 -14.23 -5.41
N ASN A 29 -14.29 -15.14 -5.71
CA ASN A 29 -12.86 -14.87 -5.61
C ASN A 29 -12.40 -13.83 -6.65
N GLU A 30 -12.90 -13.92 -7.89
CA GLU A 30 -12.65 -12.94 -8.95
C GLU A 30 -13.11 -11.52 -8.56
N ARG A 31 -14.30 -11.40 -7.94
CA ARG A 31 -14.79 -10.11 -7.44
C ARG A 31 -13.89 -9.52 -6.36
N ILE A 32 -13.38 -10.35 -5.45
CA ILE A 32 -12.47 -9.89 -4.39
C ILE A 32 -11.14 -9.42 -4.98
N ILE A 33 -10.60 -10.15 -5.96
CA ILE A 33 -9.36 -9.78 -6.65
C ILE A 33 -9.53 -8.46 -7.40
N MET A 34 -10.61 -8.31 -8.17
CA MET A 34 -10.92 -7.07 -8.89
C MET A 34 -11.02 -5.86 -7.94
N ARG A 35 -11.76 -5.99 -6.83
CA ARG A 35 -11.88 -4.90 -5.84
C ARG A 35 -10.53 -4.47 -5.28
N LYS A 36 -9.66 -5.43 -4.94
CA LYS A 36 -8.30 -5.15 -4.43
C LYS A 36 -7.46 -4.42 -5.47
N THR A 37 -7.51 -4.83 -6.73
CA THR A 37 -6.79 -4.18 -7.82
C THR A 37 -7.28 -2.76 -8.06
N VAL A 38 -8.59 -2.53 -8.10
CA VAL A 38 -9.19 -1.20 -8.27
C VAL A 38 -8.79 -0.27 -7.13
N LEU A 39 -8.84 -0.74 -5.88
CA LEU A 39 -8.45 0.06 -4.72
C LEU A 39 -6.95 0.41 -4.74
N THR A 40 -6.11 -0.53 -5.16
CA THR A 40 -4.67 -0.29 -5.35
C THR A 40 -4.43 0.80 -6.40
N ALA A 41 -5.15 0.76 -7.53
CA ALA A 41 -5.05 1.78 -8.56
C ALA A 41 -5.56 3.15 -8.06
N LEU A 42 -6.69 3.18 -7.35
CA LEU A 42 -7.26 4.40 -6.77
C LEU A 42 -6.30 5.07 -5.78
N PHE A 43 -5.62 4.27 -4.94
CA PHE A 43 -4.61 4.82 -4.03
C PHE A 43 -3.41 5.39 -4.78
N GLY A 44 -2.96 4.73 -5.85
CA GLY A 44 -1.89 5.26 -6.71
C GLY A 44 -2.28 6.60 -7.36
N VAL A 45 -3.51 6.68 -7.88
CA VAL A 45 -4.06 7.93 -8.44
C VAL A 45 -4.22 9.00 -7.37
N ALA A 46 -4.63 8.66 -6.15
CA ALA A 46 -4.74 9.61 -5.04
C ALA A 46 -3.38 10.20 -4.64
N ILE A 47 -2.32 9.37 -4.62
CA ILE A 47 -0.94 9.84 -4.41
C ILE A 47 -0.53 10.81 -5.52
N PHE A 48 -0.86 10.48 -6.77
CA PHE A 48 -0.58 11.34 -7.91
C PHE A 48 -1.28 12.70 -7.80
N LEU A 49 -2.60 12.70 -7.58
CA LEU A 49 -3.39 13.93 -7.44
C LEU A 49 -2.88 14.79 -6.28
N SER A 50 -2.48 14.15 -5.19
CA SER A 50 -1.90 14.84 -4.05
C SER A 50 -0.66 15.64 -4.46
N LYS A 51 0.28 15.05 -5.21
CA LYS A 51 1.53 15.71 -5.61
C LYS A 51 1.42 16.61 -6.83
N GLY A 52 0.46 16.33 -7.71
CA GLY A 52 0.30 17.06 -8.96
C GLY A 52 -0.21 18.48 -8.78
N PHE A 53 -1.01 18.73 -7.74
CA PHE A 53 -1.75 19.99 -7.61
C PHE A 53 -1.11 21.04 -6.68
N LEU A 54 -0.02 20.70 -5.97
CA LEU A 54 0.54 21.58 -4.95
C LEU A 54 1.95 22.07 -5.33
N PRO A 55 2.18 23.39 -5.41
CA PRO A 55 3.50 23.96 -5.64
C PRO A 55 4.42 23.69 -4.43
N THR A 56 5.71 23.50 -4.69
CA THR A 56 6.77 23.41 -3.67
C THR A 56 6.75 24.70 -2.82
N PRO A 57 6.54 24.67 -1.49
CA PRO A 57 7.11 23.74 -0.50
C PRO A 57 6.08 22.78 0.15
N ILE A 58 4.80 22.86 -0.22
CA ILE A 58 3.71 22.07 0.38
C ILE A 58 3.86 20.57 0.03
N ASP A 59 4.55 20.26 -1.08
CA ASP A 59 4.92 18.90 -1.51
C ASP A 59 5.62 18.08 -0.38
N LYS A 60 6.33 18.76 0.55
CA LYS A 60 6.96 18.09 1.70
C LYS A 60 5.97 17.64 2.78
N MET A 61 4.84 18.32 2.95
CA MET A 61 3.78 17.90 3.89
C MET A 61 2.98 16.72 3.36
N LEU A 62 2.97 16.53 2.04
CA LEU A 62 2.24 15.44 1.38
C LEU A 62 2.91 14.08 1.50
N ILE A 63 4.12 14.01 2.05
CA ILE A 63 4.74 12.74 2.44
C ILE A 63 3.83 11.98 3.42
N ALA A 64 3.10 12.67 4.30
CA ALA A 64 2.15 12.03 5.21
C ALA A 64 0.97 11.38 4.46
N VAL A 65 0.45 12.05 3.42
CA VAL A 65 -0.63 11.53 2.57
C VAL A 65 -0.15 10.34 1.75
N GLN A 66 1.07 10.42 1.21
CA GLN A 66 1.69 9.29 0.52
C GLN A 66 1.90 8.10 1.46
N ALA A 67 2.40 8.33 2.67
CA ALA A 67 2.57 7.30 3.71
C ALA A 67 1.26 6.60 4.05
N LEU A 68 0.18 7.38 4.19
CA LEU A 68 -1.17 6.88 4.44
C LEU A 68 -1.62 5.89 3.36
N PHE A 69 -1.54 6.29 2.09
CA PHE A 69 -1.99 5.46 0.97
C PHE A 69 -1.13 4.22 0.76
N LEU A 70 0.18 4.30 0.98
CA LEU A 70 1.07 3.14 0.93
C LEU A 70 0.78 2.15 2.05
N ALA A 71 0.59 2.63 3.27
CA ALA A 71 0.24 1.80 4.41
C ALA A 71 -1.10 1.07 4.19
N LEU A 72 -2.10 1.78 3.66
CA LEU A 72 -3.37 1.17 3.27
C LEU A 72 -3.20 0.16 2.13
N GLY A 73 -2.37 0.47 1.13
CA GLY A 73 -2.00 -0.45 0.05
C GLY A 73 -1.41 -1.76 0.58
N ALA A 74 -0.39 -1.69 1.44
CA ALA A 74 0.24 -2.86 2.09
C ALA A 74 -0.77 -3.69 2.91
N LEU A 75 -1.75 -3.03 3.54
CA LEU A 75 -2.79 -3.71 4.29
C LEU A 75 -3.84 -4.37 3.38
N MET A 76 -4.19 -3.79 2.24
CA MET A 76 -5.26 -4.30 1.36
C MET A 76 -4.80 -5.40 0.39
N ALA A 77 -3.64 -5.24 -0.22
CA ALA A 77 -3.12 -6.15 -1.22
C ALA A 77 -2.01 -7.02 -0.62
N ASN A 78 -2.36 -8.25 -0.23
CA ASN A 78 -1.37 -9.28 0.09
C ASN A 78 -1.02 -10.07 -1.19
N PRO A 79 0.25 -10.29 -1.54
CA PRO A 79 1.48 -9.58 -1.13
C PRO A 79 1.81 -8.37 -2.05
N LEU A 80 2.71 -7.48 -1.58
CA LEU A 80 3.27 -6.31 -2.29
C LEU A 80 2.28 -5.20 -2.64
N GLY A 81 1.39 -4.87 -1.71
CA GLY A 81 0.37 -3.86 -1.93
C GLY A 81 0.93 -2.45 -2.02
N ALA A 82 1.84 -2.06 -1.12
CA ALA A 82 2.42 -0.72 -1.16
C ALA A 82 3.29 -0.53 -2.41
N ALA A 83 4.07 -1.52 -2.82
CA ALA A 83 4.89 -1.45 -4.02
C ALA A 83 4.04 -1.22 -5.28
N LYS A 84 2.90 -1.91 -5.42
CA LYS A 84 1.99 -1.69 -6.57
C LYS A 84 1.40 -0.29 -6.56
N VAL A 85 0.93 0.17 -5.40
CA VAL A 85 0.42 1.54 -5.23
C VAL A 85 1.51 2.57 -5.56
N SER A 86 2.74 2.35 -5.12
CA SER A 86 3.86 3.27 -5.33
C SER A 86 4.27 3.35 -6.80
N VAL A 87 4.33 2.22 -7.50
CA VAL A 87 4.65 2.18 -8.94
C VAL A 87 3.63 2.96 -9.75
N ILE A 88 2.34 2.74 -9.52
CA ILE A 88 1.26 3.44 -10.24
C ILE A 88 1.38 4.95 -9.98
N GLY A 89 1.48 5.35 -8.71
CA GLY A 89 1.65 6.77 -8.36
C GLY A 89 2.89 7.39 -8.99
N ALA A 90 4.01 6.68 -8.99
CA ALA A 90 5.29 7.18 -9.51
C ALA A 90 5.30 7.34 -11.03
N ILE A 91 4.74 6.39 -11.77
CA ILE A 91 4.63 6.48 -13.23
C ILE A 91 3.75 7.68 -13.60
N LEU A 92 2.61 7.86 -12.94
CA LEU A 92 1.74 9.01 -13.18
C LEU A 92 2.46 10.34 -12.84
N THR A 93 3.18 10.40 -11.72
CA THR A 93 3.95 11.61 -11.36
C THR A 93 5.11 11.88 -12.32
N ALA A 94 5.77 10.84 -12.82
CA ALA A 94 6.87 10.95 -13.77
C ALA A 94 6.44 11.57 -15.10
N ILE A 95 5.22 11.26 -15.56
CA ILE A 95 4.63 11.89 -16.76
C ILE A 95 4.43 13.39 -16.56
N LEU A 96 4.01 13.81 -15.35
CA LEU A 96 3.75 15.22 -15.04
C LEU A 96 5.04 16.03 -14.78
N ARG A 97 6.10 15.40 -14.26
CA ARG A 97 7.39 16.05 -13.95
C ARG A 97 8.56 15.26 -14.57
N PRO A 98 8.75 15.31 -15.90
CA PRO A 98 9.74 14.49 -16.60
C PRO A 98 11.19 14.78 -16.16
N ALA A 99 11.50 16.02 -15.77
CA ALA A 99 12.84 16.40 -15.33
C ALA A 99 13.34 15.65 -14.07
N LEU A 100 12.43 15.13 -13.24
CA LEU A 100 12.74 14.36 -12.03
C LEU A 100 12.18 12.93 -12.08
N ALA A 101 11.77 12.46 -13.27
CA ALA A 101 11.10 11.18 -13.47
C ALA A 101 11.88 9.96 -12.92
N PRO A 102 13.14 9.71 -13.31
CA PRO A 102 13.85 8.50 -12.87
C PRO A 102 14.06 8.49 -11.35
N LEU A 103 14.36 9.65 -10.77
CA LEU A 103 14.54 9.83 -9.34
C LEU A 103 13.23 9.59 -8.56
N THR A 104 12.11 10.09 -9.08
CA THR A 104 10.78 9.89 -8.50
C THR A 104 10.37 8.41 -8.51
N ILE A 105 10.62 7.71 -9.62
CA ILE A 105 10.33 6.28 -9.77
C ILE A 105 11.16 5.46 -8.78
N ILE A 106 12.47 5.74 -8.67
CA ILE A 106 13.37 5.02 -7.74
C ILE A 106 12.92 5.23 -6.29
N PHE A 107 12.69 6.47 -5.86
CA PHE A 107 12.30 6.72 -4.46
C PHE A 107 10.93 6.16 -4.13
N ALA A 108 9.97 6.23 -5.04
CA ALA A 108 8.66 5.63 -4.82
C ALA A 108 8.74 4.11 -4.73
N LEU A 109 9.55 3.46 -5.57
CA LEU A 109 9.81 2.02 -5.49
C LEU A 109 10.44 1.63 -4.17
N VAL A 110 11.53 2.30 -3.77
CA VAL A 110 12.19 2.08 -2.49
C VAL A 110 11.19 2.23 -1.35
N TYR A 111 10.41 3.30 -1.35
CA TYR A 111 9.45 3.55 -0.28
C TYR A 111 8.33 2.50 -0.20
N GLY A 112 7.79 2.09 -1.35
CA GLY A 112 6.77 1.05 -1.42
C GLY A 112 7.29 -0.31 -0.92
N ILE A 113 8.46 -0.73 -1.41
CA ILE A 113 9.11 -1.98 -1.01
C ILE A 113 9.44 -1.96 0.48
N LEU A 114 10.00 -0.86 0.96
CA LEU A 114 10.41 -0.72 2.36
C LEU A 114 9.20 -0.74 3.30
N THR A 115 8.09 -0.12 2.87
CA THR A 115 6.82 -0.18 3.61
C THR A 115 6.25 -1.60 3.66
N ASP A 116 6.21 -2.31 2.52
CA ASP A 116 5.77 -3.70 2.49
C ASP A 116 6.67 -4.60 3.35
N LEU A 117 7.99 -4.40 3.29
CA LEU A 117 8.98 -5.12 4.08
C LEU A 117 8.74 -4.92 5.58
N PHE A 118 8.62 -3.67 6.06
CA PHE A 118 8.39 -3.41 7.48
C PHE A 118 7.03 -3.89 7.95
N VAL A 119 5.97 -3.76 7.13
CA VAL A 119 4.64 -4.31 7.44
C VAL A 119 4.71 -5.84 7.59
N HIS A 120 5.50 -6.50 6.75
CA HIS A 120 5.72 -7.94 6.80
C HIS A 120 6.58 -8.37 8.00
N VAL A 121 7.74 -7.74 8.19
CA VAL A 121 8.71 -8.04 9.27
C VAL A 121 8.10 -7.77 10.64
N LEU A 122 7.40 -6.65 10.83
CA LEU A 122 6.73 -6.34 12.10
C LEU A 122 5.45 -7.19 12.31
N ARG A 123 5.09 -8.06 11.36
CA ARG A 123 3.89 -8.91 11.40
C ARG A 123 2.67 -8.09 11.81
N VAL A 124 2.42 -7.02 11.07
CA VAL A 124 1.31 -6.09 11.35
C VAL A 124 -0.04 -6.80 11.28
N LYS A 125 -0.14 -7.82 10.44
CA LYS A 125 -1.29 -8.75 10.34
C LYS A 125 -0.97 -10.03 11.11
N HIS A 126 -1.45 -10.14 12.36
CA HIS A 126 -1.24 -11.34 13.18
C HIS A 126 -2.40 -12.35 13.06
N SER A 127 -3.55 -11.91 12.54
CA SER A 127 -4.72 -12.72 12.19
C SER A 127 -5.52 -11.91 11.16
N GLU A 128 -6.26 -12.57 10.25
CA GLU A 128 -6.86 -11.97 9.03
C GLU A 128 -7.66 -10.67 9.25
N LYS A 129 -8.08 -10.36 10.48
CA LYS A 129 -8.93 -9.19 10.77
C LYS A 129 -8.37 -8.20 11.81
N VAL A 130 -7.23 -8.47 12.47
CA VAL A 130 -6.73 -7.60 13.55
C VAL A 130 -5.37 -6.99 13.20
N VAL A 131 -5.40 -5.71 12.84
CA VAL A 131 -4.21 -4.89 12.57
C VAL A 131 -3.77 -4.19 13.85
N ARG A 132 -2.51 -4.41 14.25
CA ARG A 132 -1.90 -3.71 15.41
C ARG A 132 -1.50 -2.30 14.99
N THR A 133 -2.29 -1.30 15.38
CA THR A 133 -2.07 0.13 15.08
C THR A 133 -0.63 0.57 15.36
N GLY A 134 -0.09 0.27 16.56
CA GLY A 134 1.27 0.68 16.91
C GLY A 134 2.35 0.11 15.99
N ARG A 135 2.18 -1.14 15.52
CA ARG A 135 3.14 -1.77 14.59
C ARG A 135 3.03 -1.20 13.18
N LEU A 136 1.82 -0.87 12.73
CA LEU A 136 1.62 -0.20 11.45
C LEU A 136 2.27 1.18 11.46
N VAL A 137 2.02 1.96 12.52
CA VAL A 137 2.63 3.27 12.73
C VAL A 137 4.15 3.17 12.76
N ALA A 138 4.72 2.21 13.50
CA ALA A 138 6.16 2.00 13.52
C ALA A 138 6.72 1.64 12.13
N ALA A 139 6.06 0.73 11.40
CA ALA A 139 6.46 0.34 10.05
C ALA A 139 6.50 1.54 9.10
N THR A 140 5.43 2.36 9.12
CA THR A 140 5.33 3.54 8.26
C THR A 140 6.34 4.60 8.66
N THR A 141 6.50 4.87 9.97
CA THR A 141 7.47 5.86 10.47
C THR A 141 8.90 5.51 10.09
N ILE A 142 9.34 4.27 10.31
CA ILE A 142 10.70 3.83 9.97
C ILE A 142 10.91 3.90 8.45
N SER A 143 9.93 3.43 7.68
CA SER A 143 9.99 3.48 6.21
C SER A 143 10.11 4.92 5.68
N THR A 144 9.31 5.84 6.23
CA THR A 144 9.32 7.26 5.85
C THR A 144 10.62 7.94 6.25
N ALA A 145 11.14 7.67 7.45
CA ALA A 145 12.40 8.24 7.91
C ALA A 145 13.58 7.81 7.04
N ILE A 146 13.68 6.50 6.73
CA ILE A 146 14.74 5.97 5.87
C ILE A 146 14.62 6.53 4.45
N THR A 147 13.42 6.53 3.88
CA THR A 147 13.19 7.08 2.53
C THR A 147 13.50 8.57 2.47
N GLY A 148 13.12 9.34 3.50
CA GLY A 148 13.41 10.77 3.61
C GLY A 148 14.91 11.06 3.69
N LEU A 149 15.63 10.32 4.54
CA LEU A 149 17.09 10.40 4.63
C LEU A 149 17.77 10.01 3.31
N LEU A 150 17.33 8.92 2.68
CA LEU A 150 17.89 8.47 1.40
C LEU A 150 17.67 9.49 0.29
N SER A 151 16.48 10.10 0.26
CA SER A 151 16.14 11.16 -0.71
C SER A 151 16.99 12.41 -0.51
N TYR A 152 17.22 12.81 0.75
CA TYR A 152 18.11 13.91 1.08
C TYR A 152 19.56 13.61 0.69
N TYR A 153 20.08 12.45 1.10
CA TYR A 153 21.46 12.05 0.83
C TYR A 153 21.74 12.03 -0.67
N PHE A 154 20.84 11.45 -1.47
CA PHE A 154 20.98 11.46 -2.92
C PHE A 154 20.94 12.88 -3.50
N SER A 155 20.05 13.74 -3.02
CA SER A 155 19.96 15.13 -3.49
C SER A 155 21.20 15.95 -3.11
N ALA A 156 21.76 15.73 -1.93
CA ALA A 156 22.96 16.41 -1.46
C ALA A 156 24.23 15.90 -2.18
N TYR A 157 24.41 14.58 -2.28
CA TYR A 157 25.65 13.99 -2.82
C TYR A 157 25.66 13.88 -4.34
N VAL A 158 24.54 13.51 -4.98
CA VAL A 158 24.48 13.28 -6.43
C VAL A 158 24.22 14.57 -7.19
N LEU A 159 23.25 15.37 -6.73
CA LEU A 159 22.92 16.61 -7.41
C LEU A 159 23.80 17.80 -6.96
N ARG A 160 24.49 17.69 -5.82
CA ARG A 160 25.30 18.78 -5.22
C ARG A 160 24.54 20.11 -5.06
N VAL A 161 23.21 20.05 -5.02
CA VAL A 161 22.34 21.25 -4.98
C VAL A 161 22.26 21.83 -3.56
N MET A 162 22.56 21.04 -2.52
CA MET A 162 22.43 21.47 -1.12
C MET A 162 23.72 21.31 -0.31
N PRO A 163 24.08 22.32 0.52
CA PRO A 163 25.16 22.19 1.49
C PRO A 163 24.79 21.18 2.59
N LEU A 164 25.77 20.37 2.98
CA LEU A 164 25.70 19.44 4.09
C LEU A 164 25.62 20.22 5.40
N ASN A 165 24.41 20.38 5.93
CA ASN A 165 24.15 21.05 7.21
C ASN A 165 23.46 20.07 8.16
N PRO A 166 24.02 19.79 9.35
CA PRO A 166 23.42 18.88 10.34
C PRO A 166 22.00 19.30 10.77
N LEU A 167 21.69 20.59 10.66
CA LEU A 167 20.37 21.14 10.94
C LEU A 167 19.33 20.66 9.91
N LEU A 168 19.70 20.53 8.62
CA LEU A 168 18.81 19.99 7.59
C LEU A 168 18.54 18.50 7.80
N ASP A 169 19.54 17.72 8.19
CA ASP A 169 19.37 16.30 8.55
C ASP A 169 18.32 16.14 9.65
N THR A 170 18.45 16.95 10.71
CA THR A 170 17.54 16.92 11.85
C THR A 170 16.11 17.28 11.44
N VAL A 171 15.93 18.31 10.61
CA VAL A 171 14.61 18.75 10.12
C VAL A 171 13.98 17.69 9.22
N ILE A 172 14.75 17.04 8.35
CA ILE A 172 14.26 16.01 7.44
C ILE A 172 13.88 14.75 8.21
N LEU A 173 14.69 14.36 9.18
CA LEU A 173 14.38 13.24 10.07
C LEU A 173 13.10 13.52 10.87
N ALA A 174 13.00 14.70 11.50
CA ALA A 174 11.82 15.10 12.26
C ALA A 174 10.57 15.14 11.37
N GLY A 175 10.68 15.73 10.17
CA GLY A 175 9.60 15.78 9.19
C GLY A 175 9.16 14.39 8.72
N GLY A 176 10.12 13.48 8.47
CA GLY A 176 9.85 12.10 8.10
C GLY A 176 9.17 11.30 9.21
N ILE A 177 9.63 11.47 10.45
CA ILE A 177 9.03 10.83 11.63
C ILE A 177 7.60 11.31 11.83
N LEU A 178 7.38 12.63 11.87
CA LEU A 178 6.06 13.23 12.04
C LEU A 178 5.10 12.80 10.92
N SER A 179 5.55 12.84 9.67
CA SER A 179 4.74 12.43 8.51
C SER A 179 4.39 10.95 8.56
N GLY A 180 5.34 10.10 8.93
CA GLY A 180 5.12 8.66 9.07
C GLY A 180 4.22 8.30 10.25
N LEU A 181 4.31 9.05 11.36
CA LEU A 181 3.40 8.92 12.51
C LEU A 181 1.97 9.27 12.11
N ILE A 182 1.78 10.44 11.51
CA ILE A 182 0.45 10.92 11.06
C ILE A 182 -0.12 9.97 10.01
N GLY A 183 0.66 9.63 8.98
CA GLY A 183 0.22 8.74 7.90
C GLY A 183 -0.12 7.33 8.40
N GLY A 184 0.71 6.75 9.27
CA GLY A 184 0.47 5.44 9.86
C GLY A 184 -0.73 5.42 10.79
N TYR A 185 -0.93 6.48 11.57
CA TYR A 185 -2.05 6.60 12.50
C TYR A 185 -3.37 6.75 11.74
N LEU A 186 -3.40 7.64 10.74
CA LEU A 186 -4.53 7.80 9.83
C LEU A 186 -4.83 6.49 9.09
N ALA A 187 -3.80 5.75 8.65
CA ALA A 187 -3.98 4.48 7.97
C ALA A 187 -4.66 3.45 8.89
N ALA A 188 -4.25 3.40 10.15
CA ALA A 188 -4.85 2.50 11.13
C ALA A 188 -6.32 2.87 11.43
N ILE A 189 -6.64 4.17 11.52
CA ILE A 189 -8.02 4.62 11.71
C ILE A 189 -8.88 4.27 10.49
N THR A 190 -8.42 4.63 9.30
CA THR A 190 -9.12 4.36 8.03
C THR A 190 -9.32 2.87 7.82
N TRP A 191 -8.32 2.05 8.18
CA TRP A 191 -8.46 0.60 8.15
C TRP A 191 -9.59 0.09 9.05
N ARG A 192 -9.64 0.57 10.30
CA ARG A 192 -10.67 0.16 11.28
C ARG A 192 -12.07 0.62 10.89
N LYS A 193 -12.20 1.84 10.35
CA LYS A 193 -13.50 2.47 10.06
C LYS A 193 -14.08 2.06 8.70
N VAL A 194 -13.26 2.06 7.66
CA VAL A 194 -13.74 1.96 6.27
C VAL A 194 -13.40 0.61 5.67
N VAL A 195 -12.12 0.21 5.77
CA VAL A 195 -11.64 -0.96 5.01
C VAL A 195 -12.09 -2.28 5.61
N LYS A 196 -12.19 -2.38 6.95
CA LYS A 196 -12.72 -3.57 7.62
C LYS A 196 -14.14 -3.92 7.13
N ASN A 197 -14.96 -2.92 6.82
CA ASN A 197 -16.34 -3.11 6.37
C ASN A 197 -16.44 -3.44 4.87
N LEU A 198 -15.44 -3.06 4.07
CA LEU A 198 -15.41 -3.32 2.62
C LEU A 198 -14.83 -4.71 2.26
N VAL A 199 -14.00 -5.26 3.14
CA VAL A 199 -13.29 -6.54 2.91
C VAL A 199 -13.93 -7.70 3.70
N SER A 200 -14.70 -7.43 4.75
CA SER A 200 -15.43 -8.47 5.52
C SER A 200 -16.78 -8.81 4.90
#